data_AF-A0AB35YM25-F1
#
_entry.id   AF-A0AB35YM25-F1
#
_cell.length_a   1.000
_cell.length_b   1.000
_cell.length_c   1.000
_cell.angle_alpha   90.00
_cell.angle_beta   90.00
_cell.angle_gamma   90.00
#
_symmetry.space_group_name_H-M   'P 1'
#
loop_
_entity.id
_entity.type
_entity.pdbx_description
1 polymer ?
#
loop_
_entity_poly.entity_id
_entity_poly.type
_entity_poly.pdbx_seq_one_letter_code
_entity_poly.pdbx_strand_id
1 'polypeptide(L)'
;MSTVIVNGFVTTEGKVVVTNRIDTDQNGKQFIVTEGVYKTDIYIEEIESIETKYFALHEVFVVEEKFSSESNEICYKFFARELERLEC
;
A
#
# COMPACT_ATOMS: atom_id res chain seq x y z
N MET A 1 0.43 11.98 -9.38
CA MET A 1 1.27 10.84 -8.97
C MET A 1 2.44 11.40 -8.19
N SER A 2 3.01 10.61 -7.30
CA SER A 2 4.28 10.88 -6.62
C SER A 2 5.19 9.68 -6.83
N THR A 3 6.50 9.89 -6.69
CA THR A 3 7.46 8.80 -6.65
C THR A 3 7.16 7.85 -5.50
N VAL A 4 7.10 6.57 -5.81
CA VAL A 4 6.89 5.45 -4.91
C VAL A 4 8.03 4.46 -5.12
N ILE A 5 8.58 3.95 -4.04
CA ILE A 5 9.60 2.90 -4.05
C ILE A 5 8.93 1.62 -3.55
N VAL A 6 8.88 0.61 -4.40
CA VAL A 6 8.30 -0.70 -4.09
C VAL A 6 9.41 -1.71 -3.88
N ASN A 7 9.33 -2.48 -2.79
CA ASN A 7 10.32 -3.47 -2.37
C ASN A 7 11.76 -2.94 -2.21
N GLY A 8 11.93 -1.62 -2.07
CA GLY A 8 13.25 -0.97 -1.95
C GLY A 8 14.05 -0.86 -3.26
N PHE A 9 13.56 -1.38 -4.39
CA PHE A 9 14.31 -1.37 -5.66
C PHE A 9 13.50 -0.94 -6.89
N VAL A 10 12.17 -1.05 -6.87
CA VAL A 10 11.33 -0.59 -7.99
C VAL A 10 10.93 0.87 -7.73
N THR A 11 11.45 1.80 -8.52
CA THR A 11 11.01 3.20 -8.48
C THR A 11 9.96 3.44 -9.56
N THR A 12 8.80 3.97 -9.18
CA THR A 12 7.66 4.17 -10.07
C THR A 12 6.85 5.40 -9.64
N GLU A 13 6.06 5.93 -10.57
CA GLU A 13 5.09 6.97 -10.27
C GLU A 13 3.74 6.34 -9.92
N GLY A 14 3.15 6.81 -8.83
CA GLY A 14 1.89 6.26 -8.39
C GLY A 14 1.15 7.10 -7.37
N LYS A 15 0.04 6.56 -6.87
CA LYS A 15 -0.73 7.12 -5.78
C LYS A 15 -0.99 6.05 -4.74
N VAL A 16 -0.51 6.28 -3.53
CA VAL A 16 -0.77 5.42 -2.37
C VAL A 16 -1.72 6.17 -1.44
N VAL A 17 -2.83 5.54 -1.09
CA VAL A 17 -3.77 6.03 -0.07
C VAL A 17 -3.89 4.97 1.00
N VAL A 18 -3.79 5.37 2.26
CA VAL A 18 -3.80 4.46 3.41
C VAL A 18 -4.80 4.97 4.43
N THR A 19 -5.57 4.06 5.01
CA THR A 19 -6.50 4.31 6.11
C THR A 19 -6.18 3.34 7.24
N ASN A 20 -6.16 3.85 8.47
CA ASN A 20 -6.07 3.02 9.66
C ASN A 20 -7.46 2.91 10.31
N ARG A 21 -7.85 1.69 10.67
CA ARG A 21 -9.04 1.44 11.50
C ARG A 21 -8.66 0.61 12.71
N ILE A 22 -9.37 0.82 13.81
CA ILE A 22 -9.24 -0.02 15.02
C ILE A 22 -10.23 -1.17 14.85
N ASP A 23 -9.74 -2.39 14.96
CA ASP A 23 -10.56 -3.61 14.98
C ASP A 23 -10.38 -4.33 16.32
N THR A 24 -11.28 -5.25 16.64
CA THR A 24 -11.27 -6.00 17.91
C THR A 24 -11.28 -7.50 17.63
N ASP A 25 -10.34 -8.22 18.23
CA ASP A 25 -10.28 -9.67 18.07
C ASP A 25 -11.39 -10.39 18.87
N GLN A 26 -11.47 -11.71 18.69
CA GLN A 26 -12.44 -12.57 19.40
C GLN A 26 -12.30 -12.57 20.94
N ASN A 27 -11.17 -12.08 21.47
CA ASN A 27 -10.91 -11.96 22.91
C ASN A 27 -11.15 -10.54 23.43
N GLY A 28 -11.62 -9.60 22.60
CA GLY A 28 -11.83 -8.21 22.97
C GLY A 28 -10.57 -7.33 22.89
N LYS A 29 -9.45 -7.85 22.36
CA LYS A 29 -8.21 -7.08 22.21
C LYS A 29 -8.29 -6.20 20.96
N GLN A 30 -8.05 -4.91 21.13
CA GLN A 30 -8.00 -3.96 20.03
C GLN A 30 -6.66 -4.00 19.29
N PHE A 31 -6.70 -3.86 17.97
CA PHE A 31 -5.52 -3.74 17.11
C PHE A 31 -5.77 -2.78 15.94
N ILE A 32 -4.69 -2.24 15.38
CA ILE A 32 -4.75 -1.35 14.22
C ILE A 32 -4.69 -2.21 12.95
N VAL A 33 -5.61 -1.96 12.04
CA VAL A 33 -5.60 -2.49 10.68
C VAL A 33 -5.26 -1.35 9.74
N THR A 34 -4.17 -1.51 8.99
CA THR A 34 -3.76 -0.59 7.94
C THR A 34 -4.18 -1.17 6.59
N GLU A 35 -5.14 -0.51 5.94
CA GLU A 35 -5.63 -0.86 4.61
C GLU A 35 -5.29 0.25 3.62
N GLY A 36 -5.01 -0.13 2.38
CA GLY A 36 -4.60 0.86 1.39
C GLY A 36 -4.89 0.48 -0.04
N VAL A 37 -4.74 1.48 -0.90
CA VAL A 37 -4.83 1.37 -2.34
C VAL A 37 -3.59 2.00 -2.95
N TYR A 38 -2.92 1.24 -3.82
CA TYR A 38 -1.80 1.70 -4.61
C TYR A 38 -2.19 1.65 -6.10
N LYS A 39 -2.05 2.79 -6.78
CA LYS A 39 -2.29 2.93 -8.22
C LYS A 39 -1.01 3.30 -8.95
N THR A 40 -0.76 2.65 -10.07
CA THR A 40 0.40 2.88 -10.94
C THR A 40 0.08 2.40 -12.36
N ASP A 41 0.85 2.82 -13.35
CA ASP A 41 0.79 2.32 -14.73
C ASP A 41 1.78 1.17 -15.00
N ILE A 42 2.57 0.77 -14.00
CA ILE A 42 3.55 -0.31 -14.08
C ILE A 42 3.04 -1.55 -13.34
N TYR A 43 3.11 -2.70 -14.01
CA TYR A 43 2.82 -3.99 -13.38
C TYR A 43 3.91 -4.39 -12.39
N ILE A 44 3.50 -4.79 -11.19
CA ILE A 44 4.36 -5.30 -10.13
C ILE A 44 3.77 -6.62 -9.63
N GLU A 45 4.56 -7.70 -9.73
CA GLU A 45 4.11 -9.06 -9.43
C GLU A 45 3.92 -9.30 -7.93
N GLU A 46 4.89 -8.88 -7.11
CA GLU A 46 4.85 -9.03 -5.65
C GLU A 46 5.16 -7.68 -4.98
N ILE A 47 4.29 -7.25 -4.08
CA ILE A 47 4.43 -5.99 -3.34
C ILE A 47 4.53 -6.34 -1.85
N GLU A 48 5.74 -6.33 -1.31
CA GLU A 48 6.03 -6.62 0.10
C GLU A 48 6.22 -5.34 0.93
N SER A 49 6.68 -4.26 0.28
CA SER A 49 6.80 -2.94 0.90
C SER A 49 6.52 -1.82 -0.09
N ILE A 50 6.00 -0.71 0.44
CA ILE A 50 5.71 0.51 -0.32
C ILE A 50 6.24 1.69 0.48
N GLU A 51 7.17 2.44 -0.09
CA GLU A 51 7.69 3.66 0.47
C GLU A 51 7.28 4.87 -0.38
N THR A 52 6.87 5.92 0.30
CA THR A 52 6.56 7.24 -0.27
C THR A 52 7.39 8.29 0.44
N LYS A 53 7.36 9.53 -0.04
CA LYS A 53 7.98 10.65 0.67
C LYS A 53 7.55 10.81 2.14
N TYR A 54 6.33 10.37 2.50
CA TYR A 54 5.73 10.68 3.81
C TYR A 54 5.66 9.48 4.75
N PHE A 55 5.74 8.26 4.22
CA PHE A 55 5.58 7.05 5.01
C PHE A 55 6.12 5.83 4.26
N ALA A 56 6.45 4.79 5.02
CA ALA A 56 6.76 3.45 4.54
C ALA A 56 5.75 2.44 5.10
N LEU A 57 5.42 1.45 4.28
CA LEU A 57 4.57 0.31 4.61
C LEU A 57 5.40 -0.96 4.50
N HIS A 58 5.33 -1.83 5.50
CA HIS A 58 5.99 -3.14 5.51
C HIS A 58 4.99 -4.27 5.73
N GLU A 59 5.40 -5.46 5.31
CA GLU A 59 4.56 -6.67 5.28
C GLU A 59 3.23 -6.39 4.54
N VAL A 60 3.35 -5.92 3.30
CA VAL A 60 2.20 -5.62 2.44
C VAL A 60 1.61 -6.93 1.90
N PHE A 61 0.29 -7.07 2.02
CA PHE A 61 -0.49 -8.19 1.52
C PHE A 61 -1.53 -7.68 0.53
N VAL A 62 -1.28 -7.88 -0.76
CA VAL A 62 -2.22 -7.53 -1.83
C VAL A 62 -3.39 -8.51 -1.82
N VAL A 63 -4.62 -7.98 -1.77
CA VAL A 63 -5.87 -8.77 -1.75
C VAL A 63 -6.68 -8.64 -3.03
N GLU A 64 -6.42 -7.61 -3.83
CA GLU A 64 -7.12 -7.38 -5.10
C GLU A 64 -6.21 -6.62 -6.06
N GLU A 65 -6.12 -7.10 -7.29
CA GLU A 65 -5.48 -6.41 -8.43
C GLU A 65 -6.54 -6.16 -9.50
N LYS A 66 -6.59 -4.93 -10.03
CA LYS A 66 -7.46 -4.57 -11.16
C LYS A 66 -6.74 -3.70 -12.16
N PHE A 67 -6.79 -4.09 -13.43
CA PHE A 67 -6.36 -3.26 -14.55
C PHE A 67 -7.55 -2.50 -15.16
N SER A 68 -7.36 -1.21 -15.43
CA SER A 68 -8.30 -0.35 -16.13
C SER A 68 -7.78 0.00 -17.52
N SER A 69 -8.42 -0.49 -18.57
CA SER A 69 -8.04 -0.16 -19.95
C SER A 69 -8.34 1.29 -20.35
N GLU A 70 -9.26 1.97 -19.64
CA GLU A 70 -9.61 3.37 -19.92
C GLU A 70 -8.53 4.33 -19.41
N SER A 71 -7.98 4.06 -18.22
CA SER A 71 -6.93 4.89 -17.61
C SER A 71 -5.52 4.36 -17.82
N ASN A 72 -5.38 3.13 -18.32
CA ASN A 72 -4.11 2.39 -18.38
C ASN A 72 -3.41 2.31 -17.01
N GLU A 73 -4.19 2.14 -15.94
CA GLU A 73 -3.71 2.04 -14.57
C GLU A 73 -4.05 0.68 -13.96
N ILE A 74 -3.15 0.19 -13.12
CA ILE A 74 -3.32 -0.96 -12.26
C ILE A 74 -3.59 -0.47 -10.85
N CYS A 75 -4.56 -1.07 -10.19
CA CYS A 75 -5.01 -0.73 -8.84
C CYS A 75 -4.85 -1.95 -7.93
N TYR A 76 -3.95 -1.83 -6.97
CA TYR A 76 -3.67 -2.81 -5.94
C TYR A 76 -4.38 -2.40 -4.65
N LYS A 77 -5.28 -3.24 -4.12
CA LYS A 77 -5.77 -3.10 -2.74
C LYS A 77 -5.00 -4.02 -1.84
N PHE A 78 -4.62 -3.54 -0.67
CA PHE A 78 -3.74 -4.28 0.23
C PHE A 78 -4.03 -4.00 1.71
N PHE A 79 -3.52 -4.88 2.55
CA PHE A 79 -3.28 -4.63 3.97
C PHE A 79 -1.77 -4.52 4.23
N ALA A 80 -1.38 -3.82 5.28
CA ALA A 80 0.00 -3.79 5.77
C ALA A 80 0.01 -4.05 7.28
N ARG A 81 1.07 -4.67 7.80
CA ARG A 81 1.23 -4.82 9.25
C ARG A 81 1.86 -3.60 9.90
N GLU A 82 2.72 -2.91 9.16
CA GLU A 82 3.50 -1.81 9.69
C GLU A 82 3.35 -0.58 8.80
N LEU A 83 3.14 0.55 9.47
CA LEU A 83 3.13 1.88 8.87
C LEU A 83 4.10 2.76 9.66
N GLU A 84 5.20 3.13 9.03
CA GLU A 84 6.17 4.08 9.55
C GLU A 84 5.93 5.44 8.92
N ARG A 85 5.81 6.49 9.72
CA ARG A 85 5.76 7.87 9.20
C ARG A 85 7.18 8.41 9.11
N LEU A 86 7.53 8.93 7.93
CA LEU A 86 8.83 9.54 7.70
C LEU A 86 8.74 11.03 8.08
N GLU A 87 9.59 11.46 9.01
CA GLU A 87 9.71 12.87 9.35
C GLU A 87 10.34 13.62 8.16
N CYS A 88 9.70 14.72 7.76
CA CYS A 88 10.20 15.63 6.72
C CYS A 88 11.17 16.65 7.31
#